data_AF-A0A1T5H3D5-F1
#
_entry.id   AF-A0A1T5H3D5-F1
#
_cell.length_a   1.000
_cell.length_b   1.000
_cell.length_c   1.000
_cell.angle_alpha   90.00
_cell.angle_beta   90.00
_cell.angle_gamma   90.00
#
_symmetry.space_group_name_H-M   'P 1'
#
loop_
_entity.id
_entity.type
_entity.pdbx_description
1 polymer ?
#
loop_
_entity_poly.entity_id
_entity_poly.type
_entity_poly.pdbx_seq_one_letter_code
_entity_poly.pdbx_strand_id
1 'polypeptide(L)' 'MEEIKIAQLNQQQLERINELEKNIGVTLVAYDSSTMSSQGSGAFESNNSTHSNHPS' A
#
# COMPACT_ATOMS: atom_id res chain seq x y z
N MET A 1 9.77 14.52 15.79
CA MET A 1 8.81 13.89 14.86
C MET A 1 7.48 14.55 15.13
N GLU A 2 6.89 15.20 14.15
CA GLU A 2 5.54 15.76 14.31
C GLU A 2 4.57 14.62 14.60
N GLU A 3 3.73 14.78 15.62
CA GLU A 3 2.70 13.81 15.96
C GLU A 3 1.68 13.76 14.81
N ILE A 4 1.65 12.65 14.09
CA ILE A 4 0.64 12.41 13.06
C ILE A 4 -0.70 12.18 13.77
N LYS A 5 -1.58 13.17 13.70
CA LYS A 5 -2.94 13.06 14.22
C LYS A 5 -3.81 12.26 13.25
N ILE A 6 -4.38 11.17 13.73
CA ILE A 6 -5.36 10.39 12.99
C ILE A 6 -6.66 11.19 12.89
N ALA A 7 -7.10 11.46 11.67
CA ALA A 7 -8.36 12.13 11.43
C ALA A 7 -9.53 11.21 11.79
N GLN A 8 -10.45 11.68 12.63
CA GLN A 8 -11.75 11.05 12.81
C GLN A 8 -12.73 11.72 11.87
N LEU A 9 -13.25 10.96 10.91
CA LEU A 9 -14.18 11.46 9.91
C LEU A 9 -15.61 11.17 10.35
N ASN A 10 -16.47 12.18 10.24
CA ASN A 10 -17.91 11.97 10.31
C ASN A 10 -18.48 11.57 8.93
N GLN A 11 -19.76 11.18 8.90
CA GLN A 11 -20.41 10.67 7.69
C GLN A 11 -20.35 11.66 6.51
N GLN A 12 -20.62 12.95 6.76
CA GLN A 12 -20.61 13.97 5.72
C GLN A 12 -19.20 14.18 5.13
N GLN A 13 -18.17 14.11 5.96
CA GLN A 13 -16.78 14.22 5.50
C GLN A 13 -16.38 13.00 4.66
N LEU A 14 -16.82 11.81 5.06
CA LEU A 14 -16.58 10.58 4.32
C LEU A 14 -17.26 10.59 2.94
N GLU A 15 -18.52 11.04 2.88
CA GLU A 15 -19.24 11.19 1.61
C GLU A 15 -18.52 12.14 0.64
N ARG A 16 -18.02 13.27 1.16
CA ARG A 16 -17.26 14.23 0.34
C ARG A 16 -15.96 13.63 -0.20
N ILE A 17 -15.29 12.79 0.58
CA ILE A 17 -14.08 12.07 0.11
C ILE A 17 -14.47 11.07 -0.99
N ASN A 18 -15.55 10.30 -0.80
CA ASN A 18 -16.00 9.33 -1.80
C ASN A 18 -16.42 9.99 -3.12
N GLU A 19 -17.04 11.17 -3.08
CA GLU A 19 -17.32 11.96 -4.29
C GLU A 19 -16.03 12.39 -4.97
N LEU A 20 -15.03 12.84 -4.20
CA LEU A 20 -13.74 13.26 -4.71
C LEU A 20 -12.99 12.09 -5.37
N GLU A 21 -12.99 10.92 -4.73
CA GLU A 21 -12.44 9.68 -5.28
C GLU A 21 -13.03 9.34 -6.64
N LYS A 22 -14.36 9.41 -6.78
CA LYS A 22 -15.06 9.18 -8.05
C LYS A 22 -14.70 10.21 -9.10
N ASN A 23 -14.64 11.49 -8.72
CA ASN A 23 -14.37 12.59 -9.65
C ASN A 23 -12.94 12.54 -10.20
N ILE A 24 -11.98 12.10 -9.40
CA ILE A 24 -10.56 12.00 -9.80
C ILE A 24 -10.25 10.62 -10.40
N GLY A 25 -11.08 9.60 -10.13
CA GLY A 25 -10.86 8.23 -10.56
C GLY A 25 -9.81 7.50 -9.73
N VAL A 26 -9.75 7.78 -8.43
CA VAL A 26 -8.79 7.19 -7.49
C VAL A 26 -9.52 6.51 -6.33
N THR A 27 -8.80 5.68 -5.57
CA THR A 27 -9.31 5.08 -4.33
C THR A 27 -8.28 5.31 -3.23
N LEU A 28 -8.69 5.96 -2.15
CA LEU A 28 -7.86 6.21 -0.98
C LEU A 28 -8.00 5.03 -0.02
N VAL A 29 -6.87 4.41 0.31
CA VAL A 29 -6.81 3.27 1.24
C VAL A 29 -5.94 3.65 2.42
N ALA A 30 -6.42 3.40 3.63
CA ALA A 30 -5.65 3.57 4.86
C ALA A 30 -5.36 2.21 5.48
N TYR A 31 -4.08 1.92 5.71
CA TYR A 31 -3.64 0.71 6.41
C TYR A 31 -3.52 0.98 7.89
N ASP A 32 -3.89 -0.01 8.70
CA ASP A 32 -3.59 0.05 10.12
C ASP A 32 -2.10 -0.26 10.33
N SER A 33 -1.41 0.66 11.00
CA SER A 33 -0.02 0.48 11.43
C SER A 33 0.20 -0.82 12.22
N SER A 34 -0.81 -1.32 12.94
CA SER A 34 -0.75 -2.59 13.68
C SER A 34 -0.67 -3.82 12.77
N THR A 35 -1.21 -3.70 11.55
CA THR A 35 -1.23 -4.75 10.52
C THR A 35 -0.03 -4.70 9.59
N MET A 36 0.75 -3.61 9.65
CA MET A 36 2.03 -3.52 8.97
C MET A 36 3.08 -4.25 9.81
N SER A 37 3.23 -5.56 9.58
CA SER A 37 4.46 -6.25 9.99
C SER A 37 5.63 -5.48 9.41
N SER A 38 6.61 -5.16 10.25
CA SER A 38 7.89 -4.54 9.87
C SER A 38 8.66 -5.46 8.91
N GLN A 39 8.16 -5.68 7.70
CA GLN A 39 8.83 -6.39 6.64
C GLN A 39 9.81 -5.38 6.04
N GLY A 40 11.04 -5.42 6.56
CA GLY A 40 12.12 -4.58 6.11
C GLY A 40 12.26 -4.61 4.59
N SER A 41 12.40 -3.42 4.02
CA SER A 41 13.38 -3.07 3.00
C SER A 41 13.84 -4.21 2.08
N GLY A 42 13.25 -4.27 0.89
CA GLY A 42 13.95 -4.67 -0.34
C GLY A 42 14.53 -6.08 -0.41
N ALA A 43 13.72 -7.03 -0.85
CA ALA A 43 14.20 -8.15 -1.65
C ALA A 43 13.27 -8.31 -2.85
N PHE A 44 13.53 -7.53 -3.90
CA PHE A 44 13.10 -7.92 -5.23
C PHE A 44 13.95 -9.14 -5.59
N GLU A 45 13.43 -10.35 -5.31
CA GLU A 45 14.05 -11.60 -5.74
C GLU A 45 14.11 -11.58 -7.26
N SER A 46 15.27 -11.20 -7.79
CA SER A 46 15.59 -11.35 -9.21
C SER A 46 15.75 -12.84 -9.46
N ASN A 47 14.67 -13.48 -9.87
CA ASN A 47 14.58 -14.81 -10.41
C ASN A 47 15.46 -14.92 -11.67
N ASN A 48 16.78 -15.12 -11.48
CA ASN A 48 17.70 -15.51 -12.53
C ASN A 48 17.60 -17.03 -12.75
N SER A 49 16.72 -17.44 -13.66
CA SER A 49 16.63 -18.81 -14.16
C SER A 49 17.90 -19.15 -14.97
N THR A 50 18.92 -19.68 -14.30
CA THR A 50 20.09 -20.24 -14.99
C THR A 50 19.72 -21.60 -15.56
N HIS A 51 19.46 -21.65 -16.87
CA HIS A 51 19.13 -22.87 -17.61
C HIS A 51 20.40 -23.71 -17.81
N SER A 52 20.76 -24.56 -16.85
CA SER A 52 21.84 -25.54 -17.02
C SER A 52 21.32 -26.82 -17.67
N ASN A 53 21.33 -26.88 -19.00
CA ASN A 53 21.16 -28.12 -19.76
C ASN A 53 22.50 -28.48 -20.43
N HIS A 54 23.21 -29.46 -19.88
CA HIS A 54 24.21 -30.22 -20.63
C HIS A 54 24.27 -31.66 -20.11
N PRO A 55 23.60 -32.62 -20.77
CA PRO A 55 23.84 -34.04 -20.53
C PRO A 55 25.09 -34.50 -21.31
N SER A 56 25.96 -35.26 -20.63
CA SER A 56 26.98 -36.11 -21.27
C SER A 56 26.46 -37.53 -21.41
#